data_AF-A0A957EXV1-F1
#
_entry.id   AF-A0A957EXV1-F1
#
_cell.length_a   1.000
_cell.length_b   1.000
_cell.length_c   1.000
_cell.angle_alpha   90.00
_cell.angle_beta   90.00
_cell.angle_gamma   90.00
#
_symmetry.space_group_name_H-M   'P 1'
#
loop_
_entity.id
_entity.type
_entity.pdbx_description
1 polymer ?
#
loop_
_entity_poly.entity_id
_entity_poly.type
_entity_poly.pdbx_seq_one_letter_code
_entity_poly.pdbx_strand_id
1 'polypeptide(L)'
;PAVGSAHMLTYAFELLYAIYEEEGYSPPDIPRLILQHNLMGLEIDERAAALAAFALVMKARAKDRRFFRRGVMPQITTLRPIQFSEAELEAEVQNLVTHVIPRSSEESLFDSTNQRPIQSKIPLSEDSARNDMEEALRHDLTLFKEADNFGSLLRPMLSARQLRQLHEHLNRAAPTGQLQLFDQERRRKVRQAIVQALPLAQKYAVVVANPPYLGNFNDSLKKFAKTHYP
;
A
#
# COMPACT_ATOMS: atom_id res chain seq x y z
N PRO A 1 -7.78 -9.79 6.95
CA PRO A 1 -6.74 -9.31 7.90
C PRO A 1 -6.43 -10.39 8.94
N ALA A 2 -5.24 -10.33 9.58
CA ALA A 2 -4.74 -11.36 10.51
C ALA A 2 -4.81 -12.77 9.88
N VAL A 3 -4.11 -12.95 8.76
CA VAL A 3 -4.29 -14.13 7.90
C VAL A 3 -3.76 -15.42 8.54
N GLY A 4 -2.85 -15.36 9.50
CA GLY A 4 -2.29 -16.53 10.17
C GLY A 4 -1.74 -17.55 9.18
N SER A 5 -2.16 -18.81 9.30
CA SER A 5 -1.79 -19.91 8.38
C SER A 5 -2.53 -19.91 7.03
N ALA A 6 -3.28 -18.85 6.70
CA ALA A 6 -4.10 -18.69 5.50
C ALA A 6 -5.27 -19.68 5.34
N HIS A 7 -5.76 -20.32 6.41
CA HIS A 7 -6.87 -21.26 6.30
C HIS A 7 -8.09 -20.67 5.54
N MET A 8 -8.53 -19.46 5.93
CA MET A 8 -9.63 -18.76 5.25
C MET A 8 -9.32 -18.41 3.79
N LEU A 9 -8.09 -17.95 3.48
CA LEU A 9 -7.70 -17.61 2.11
C LEU A 9 -7.61 -18.85 1.21
N THR A 10 -7.14 -19.99 1.74
CA THR A 10 -7.10 -21.24 0.98
C THR A 10 -8.49 -21.81 0.70
N TYR A 11 -9.46 -21.56 1.58
CA TYR A 11 -10.86 -21.90 1.34
C TYR A 11 -11.47 -20.98 0.26
N ALA A 12 -11.29 -19.67 0.41
CA ALA A 12 -11.72 -18.69 -0.60
C ALA A 12 -11.11 -18.97 -1.98
N PHE A 13 -9.86 -19.41 -2.04
CA PHE A 13 -9.21 -19.82 -3.28
C PHE A 13 -9.99 -20.94 -4.00
N GLU A 14 -10.43 -21.98 -3.29
CA GLU A 14 -11.18 -23.08 -3.92
C GLU A 14 -12.57 -22.64 -4.39
N LEU A 15 -13.25 -21.80 -3.60
CA LEU A 15 -14.54 -21.25 -4.01
C LEU A 15 -14.41 -20.39 -5.28
N LEU A 16 -13.44 -19.47 -5.29
CA LEU A 16 -13.17 -18.65 -6.47
C LEU A 16 -12.78 -19.52 -7.66
N TYR A 17 -11.98 -20.57 -7.45
CA TYR A 17 -11.61 -21.48 -8.51
C TYR A 17 -12.85 -22.12 -9.16
N ALA A 18 -13.78 -22.63 -8.35
CA ALA A 18 -15.03 -23.21 -8.84
C ALA A 18 -15.86 -22.17 -9.64
N ILE A 19 -15.97 -20.94 -9.14
CA ILE A 19 -16.67 -19.85 -9.82
C ILE A 19 -16.02 -19.55 -11.18
N TYR A 20 -14.70 -19.38 -11.23
CA TYR A 20 -14.00 -19.11 -12.49
C TYR A 20 -14.15 -20.27 -13.49
N GLU A 21 -14.12 -21.51 -13.02
CA GLU A 21 -14.31 -22.69 -13.86
C GLU A 21 -15.74 -22.77 -14.42
N GLU A 22 -16.75 -22.48 -13.61
CA GLU A 22 -18.15 -22.40 -14.03
C GLU A 22 -18.39 -21.28 -15.06
N GLU A 23 -17.72 -20.14 -14.90
CA GLU A 23 -17.72 -19.02 -15.86
C GLU A 23 -16.88 -19.29 -17.12
N GLY A 24 -16.31 -20.49 -17.27
CA GLY A 24 -15.65 -20.95 -18.50
C GLY A 24 -14.19 -20.50 -18.67
N TYR A 25 -13.52 -20.05 -17.61
CA TYR A 25 -12.10 -19.68 -17.69
C TYR A 25 -11.21 -20.92 -17.85
N SER A 26 -10.07 -20.75 -18.52
CA SER A 26 -9.13 -21.85 -18.73
C SER A 26 -8.49 -22.29 -17.39
N PRO A 27 -8.60 -23.56 -16.96
CA PRO A 27 -8.09 -24.05 -15.68
C PRO A 27 -6.64 -23.65 -15.33
N PRO A 28 -5.67 -23.64 -16.28
CA PRO A 28 -4.30 -23.22 -15.98
C PRO A 28 -4.14 -21.72 -15.66
N ASP A 29 -5.07 -20.87 -16.08
CA ASP A 29 -5.00 -19.42 -15.89
C ASP A 29 -5.69 -18.98 -14.58
N ILE A 30 -6.71 -19.72 -14.14
CA ILE A 30 -7.52 -19.42 -12.96
C ILE A 30 -6.66 -19.14 -11.71
N PRO A 31 -5.66 -19.97 -11.33
CA PRO A 31 -4.88 -19.74 -10.12
C PRO A 31 -4.17 -18.38 -10.10
N ARG A 32 -3.65 -17.97 -11.26
CA ARG A 32 -2.99 -16.67 -11.39
C ARG A 32 -3.99 -15.53 -11.19
N LEU A 33 -5.14 -15.61 -11.83
CA LEU A 33 -6.19 -14.59 -11.72
C LEU A 33 -6.61 -14.41 -10.27
N ILE A 34 -6.86 -15.51 -9.55
CA ILE A 34 -7.24 -15.50 -8.14
C ILE A 34 -6.20 -14.80 -7.27
N LEU A 35 -4.91 -15.15 -7.41
CA LEU A 35 -3.86 -14.54 -6.59
C LEU A 35 -3.57 -13.08 -6.95
N GLN A 36 -3.73 -12.69 -8.21
CA GLN A 36 -3.45 -11.32 -8.68
C GLN A 36 -4.60 -10.34 -8.44
N HIS A 37 -5.84 -10.81 -8.46
CA HIS A 37 -7.00 -9.93 -8.52
C HIS A 37 -8.00 -10.10 -7.38
N ASN A 38 -8.02 -11.25 -6.70
CA ASN A 38 -9.07 -11.55 -5.72
C ASN A 38 -8.55 -11.62 -4.29
N LEU A 39 -7.46 -12.37 -4.05
CA LEU A 39 -7.00 -12.64 -2.68
C LEU A 39 -5.91 -11.68 -2.23
N MET A 40 -6.15 -11.03 -1.09
CA MET A 40 -5.19 -10.18 -0.39
C MET A 40 -5.17 -10.51 1.10
N GLY A 41 -4.00 -10.35 1.72
CA GLY A 41 -3.76 -10.69 3.11
C GLY A 41 -2.94 -9.64 3.86
N LEU A 42 -3.24 -9.48 5.14
CA LEU A 42 -2.49 -8.64 6.09
C LEU A 42 -2.10 -9.50 7.29
N GLU A 43 -0.85 -9.41 7.72
CA GLU A 43 -0.31 -10.14 8.86
C GLU A 43 0.76 -9.30 9.58
N ILE A 44 0.91 -9.46 10.90
CA ILE A 44 1.98 -8.80 11.67
C ILE A 44 3.16 -9.74 11.91
N ASP A 45 2.95 -11.06 11.96
CA ASP A 45 4.04 -12.05 12.10
C ASP A 45 4.58 -12.49 10.72
N GLU A 46 5.86 -12.24 10.47
CA GLU A 46 6.53 -12.57 9.20
C GLU A 46 6.49 -14.07 8.86
N ARG A 47 6.59 -14.95 9.87
CA ARG A 47 6.59 -16.40 9.66
C ARG A 47 5.20 -16.88 9.29
N ALA A 48 4.17 -16.35 9.93
CA ALA A 48 2.77 -16.60 9.58
C ALA A 48 2.49 -16.13 8.15
N ALA A 49 2.95 -14.93 7.78
CA ALA A 49 2.81 -14.40 6.42
C ALA A 49 3.49 -15.30 5.37
N ALA A 50 4.69 -15.80 5.66
CA ALA A 50 5.41 -16.72 4.78
C ALA A 50 4.68 -18.06 4.64
N LEU A 51 4.15 -18.61 5.75
CA LEU A 51 3.35 -19.85 5.72
C LEU A 51 2.05 -19.66 4.93
N ALA A 52 1.38 -18.53 5.11
CA ALA A 52 0.20 -18.14 4.34
C ALA A 52 0.49 -18.08 2.83
N ALA A 53 1.58 -17.41 2.45
CA ALA A 53 2.00 -17.32 1.06
C ALA A 53 2.32 -18.71 0.48
N PHE A 54 3.06 -19.54 1.23
CA PHE A 54 3.38 -20.90 0.84
C PHE A 54 2.11 -21.74 0.60
N ALA A 55 1.16 -21.70 1.53
CA ALA A 55 -0.09 -22.45 1.41
C ALA A 55 -0.87 -22.08 0.14
N LEU A 56 -1.01 -20.78 -0.15
CA LEU A 56 -1.68 -20.30 -1.37
C LEU A 56 -0.94 -20.72 -2.65
N VAL A 57 0.38 -20.63 -2.66
CA VAL A 57 1.19 -21.08 -3.81
C VAL A 57 1.03 -22.58 -4.02
N MET A 58 0.95 -23.39 -2.95
CA MET A 58 0.70 -24.84 -3.09
C MET A 58 -0.72 -25.13 -3.60
N LYS A 59 -1.74 -24.39 -3.16
CA LYS A 59 -3.10 -24.49 -3.72
C LYS A 59 -3.13 -24.17 -5.20
N ALA A 60 -2.46 -23.09 -5.61
CA ALA A 60 -2.32 -22.72 -7.01
C ALA A 60 -1.57 -23.79 -7.82
N ARG A 61 -0.48 -24.34 -7.27
CA ARG A 61 0.32 -25.39 -7.90
C ARG A 61 -0.41 -26.73 -8.03
N ALA A 62 -1.37 -27.01 -7.15
CA ALA A 62 -2.23 -28.19 -7.25
C ALA A 62 -3.18 -28.11 -8.47
N LYS A 63 -3.58 -26.90 -8.87
CA LYS A 63 -4.46 -26.65 -10.02
C LYS A 63 -3.69 -26.42 -11.33
N ASP A 64 -2.55 -25.72 -11.31
CA ASP A 64 -1.64 -25.57 -12.47
C ASP A 64 -0.27 -26.22 -12.19
N ARG A 65 0.05 -27.31 -12.90
CA ARG A 65 1.36 -27.99 -12.74
C ARG A 65 2.57 -27.14 -13.12
N ARG A 66 2.38 -26.08 -13.90
CA ARG A 66 3.43 -25.16 -14.35
C ARG A 66 3.47 -23.88 -13.50
N PHE A 67 2.70 -23.79 -12.41
CA PHE A 67 2.49 -22.55 -11.67
C PHE A 67 3.79 -21.83 -11.24
N PHE A 68 4.81 -22.56 -10.80
CA PHE A 68 6.10 -21.95 -10.42
C PHE A 68 6.79 -21.19 -11.55
N ARG A 69 6.54 -21.55 -12.81
CA ARG A 69 7.10 -20.86 -13.99
C ARG A 69 6.32 -19.61 -14.38
N ARG A 70 5.17 -19.36 -13.74
CA ARG A 70 4.32 -18.19 -14.02
C ARG A 70 4.82 -16.92 -13.34
N GLY A 71 5.69 -17.02 -12.33
CA GLY A 71 6.23 -15.86 -11.62
C GLY A 71 5.19 -15.08 -10.80
N VAL A 72 4.11 -15.73 -10.37
CA VAL A 72 3.01 -15.12 -9.63
C VAL A 72 3.13 -15.43 -8.15
N MET A 73 3.03 -14.42 -7.31
CA MET A 73 3.05 -14.54 -5.86
C MET A 73 1.72 -14.04 -5.26
N PRO A 74 1.25 -14.63 -4.15
CA PRO A 74 0.07 -14.15 -3.45
C PRO A 74 0.34 -12.79 -2.78
N GLN A 75 -0.70 -11.97 -2.68
CA GLN A 75 -0.63 -10.63 -2.10
C GLN A 75 -0.78 -10.67 -0.58
N ILE A 76 0.21 -11.23 0.12
CA ILE A 76 0.27 -11.24 1.59
C ILE A 76 1.24 -10.16 2.05
N THR A 77 0.72 -9.13 2.70
CA THR A 77 1.50 -8.00 3.20
C THR A 77 1.76 -8.16 4.69
N THR A 78 3.04 -8.23 5.08
CA THR A 78 3.45 -8.15 6.48
C THR A 78 3.54 -6.68 6.89
N LEU A 79 2.79 -6.30 7.93
CA LEU A 79 2.86 -4.98 8.54
C LEU A 79 4.04 -4.96 9.51
N ARG A 80 5.02 -4.10 9.24
CA ARG A 80 6.20 -3.93 10.09
C ARG A 80 6.29 -2.51 10.62
N PRO A 81 6.88 -2.32 11.82
CA PRO A 81 7.22 -1.01 12.32
C PRO A 81 8.11 -0.24 11.34
N ILE A 82 7.76 1.03 11.11
CA ILE A 82 8.58 1.96 10.32
C ILE A 82 8.70 3.25 11.13
N GLN A 83 9.95 3.73 11.27
CA GLN A 83 10.22 4.99 11.94
C GLN A 83 11.15 5.86 11.08
N PHE A 84 10.74 7.12 10.95
CA PHE A 84 11.50 8.19 10.33
C PHE A 84 12.02 9.11 11.44
N SER A 85 13.25 9.60 11.29
CA SER A 85 13.66 10.82 11.98
C SER A 85 12.92 12.01 11.38
N GLU A 86 12.85 13.11 12.13
CA GLU A 86 12.20 14.34 11.66
C GLU A 86 12.82 14.84 10.35
N ALA A 87 14.15 14.86 10.25
CA ALA A 87 14.86 15.25 9.04
C ALA A 87 14.59 14.32 7.84
N GLU A 88 14.49 13.00 8.05
CA GLU A 88 14.10 12.05 6.98
C GLU A 88 12.67 12.34 6.50
N LEU A 89 11.74 12.57 7.42
CA LEU A 89 10.34 12.80 7.12
C LEU A 89 10.13 14.07 6.30
N GLU A 90 10.74 15.19 6.70
CA GLU A 90 10.68 16.46 5.97
C GLU A 90 11.19 16.31 4.53
N ALA A 91 12.36 15.68 4.37
CA ALA A 91 12.98 15.51 3.06
C ALA A 91 12.11 14.68 2.11
N GLU A 92 11.52 13.59 2.60
CA GLU A 92 10.69 12.71 1.77
C GLU A 92 9.32 13.33 1.46
N VAL A 93 8.68 14.02 2.41
CA VAL A 93 7.41 14.73 2.16
C VAL A 93 7.61 15.79 1.07
N GLN A 94 8.64 16.62 1.20
CA GLN A 94 8.94 17.68 0.23
C GLN A 94 9.23 17.12 -1.18
N ASN A 95 9.93 16.00 -1.26
CA ASN A 95 10.25 15.32 -2.52
C ASN A 95 9.00 14.69 -3.15
N LEU A 96 8.16 14.01 -2.37
CA LEU A 96 7.04 13.26 -2.94
C LEU A 96 5.86 14.15 -3.34
N VAL A 97 5.57 15.20 -2.57
CA VAL A 97 4.44 16.11 -2.87
C VAL A 97 4.64 16.83 -4.20
N THR A 98 5.87 17.21 -4.55
CA THR A 98 6.17 17.84 -5.85
C THR A 98 5.92 16.93 -7.05
N HIS A 99 5.83 15.61 -6.84
CA HIS A 99 5.62 14.62 -7.89
C HIS A 99 4.17 14.13 -7.98
N VAL A 100 3.39 14.18 -6.89
CA VAL A 100 1.96 13.82 -6.90
C VAL A 100 1.09 14.97 -7.40
N ILE A 101 1.48 16.21 -7.07
CA ILE A 101 0.87 17.43 -7.60
C ILE A 101 1.90 18.03 -8.56
N PRO A 102 1.79 17.81 -9.88
CA PRO A 102 2.68 18.49 -10.82
C PRO A 102 2.51 19.98 -10.60
N ARG A 103 3.61 20.73 -10.45
CA ARG A 103 3.56 22.18 -10.66
C ARG A 103 2.96 22.36 -12.04
N SER A 104 1.87 23.10 -12.14
CA SER A 104 1.41 23.65 -13.42
C SER A 104 2.66 24.19 -14.10
N SER A 105 2.96 23.57 -15.24
CA SER A 105 4.09 23.92 -16.10
C SER A 105 4.24 25.43 -16.14
N GLU A 106 5.47 25.92 -16.06
CA GLU A 106 5.83 27.22 -16.60
C GLU A 106 5.12 27.34 -17.96
N GLU A 107 4.01 28.05 -18.00
CA GLU A 107 3.29 28.31 -19.23
C GLU A 107 4.30 29.01 -20.11
N SER A 108 4.54 28.42 -21.28
CA SER A 108 5.14 29.03 -22.46
C SER A 108 4.99 30.55 -22.43
N LEU A 109 5.98 31.23 -21.88
CA LEU A 109 6.18 32.66 -22.04
C LEU A 109 6.36 32.84 -23.54
N PHE A 110 5.35 33.41 -24.22
CA PHE A 110 5.35 34.07 -25.52
C PHE A 110 4.05 33.75 -26.28
N ASP A 111 2.99 34.50 -25.97
CA ASP A 111 2.02 34.88 -27.01
C ASP A 111 2.66 36.01 -27.84
N SER A 112 2.87 35.75 -29.12
CA SER A 112 3.51 36.69 -30.05
C SER A 112 2.64 37.92 -30.37
N THR A 113 1.41 37.99 -29.83
CA THR A 113 0.42 38.95 -30.31
C THR A 113 -0.11 39.94 -29.27
N ASN A 114 0.26 39.85 -27.99
CA ASN A 114 -0.20 40.84 -27.00
C ASN A 114 0.86 41.24 -25.97
N GLN A 115 1.39 42.45 -26.12
CA GLN A 115 2.28 43.12 -25.17
C GLN A 115 1.53 43.58 -23.91
N ARG A 116 1.03 42.66 -23.07
CA ARG A 116 0.64 42.96 -21.69
C ARG A 116 1.06 41.83 -20.74
N PRO A 117 1.53 42.15 -19.51
CA PRO A 117 1.81 41.13 -18.52
C PRO A 117 0.50 40.49 -18.07
N ILE A 118 0.36 39.17 -18.19
CA ILE A 118 -0.67 38.42 -17.46
C ILE A 118 -0.20 38.39 -16.00
N GLN A 119 -0.86 39.15 -15.13
CA GLN A 119 -0.69 38.96 -13.68
C GLN A 119 -1.31 37.61 -13.31
N SER A 120 -0.47 36.60 -13.11
CA SER A 120 -0.87 35.33 -12.52
C SER A 120 -1.28 35.55 -11.06
N LYS A 121 -2.57 35.79 -10.82
CA LYS A 121 -3.15 35.52 -9.49
C LYS A 121 -3.15 34.00 -9.32
N ILE A 122 -2.14 33.48 -8.62
CA ILE A 122 -2.15 32.10 -8.12
C ILE A 122 -3.43 31.98 -7.24
N PRO A 123 -4.38 31.07 -7.53
CA PRO A 123 -5.57 30.96 -6.71
C PRO A 123 -5.22 30.23 -5.41
N LEU A 124 -5.70 30.78 -4.29
CA LEU A 124 -5.63 30.25 -2.92
C LEU A 124 -6.10 28.78 -2.74
N SER A 125 -6.62 28.12 -3.78
CA SER A 125 -7.09 26.74 -3.79
C SER A 125 -5.98 25.69 -3.96
N GLU A 126 -4.89 26.01 -4.65
CA GLU A 126 -3.81 25.04 -4.91
C GLU A 126 -2.90 24.86 -3.70
N ASP A 127 -2.62 25.94 -2.96
CA ASP A 127 -1.79 25.89 -1.75
C ASP A 127 -2.48 25.11 -0.63
N SER A 128 -3.81 25.26 -0.49
CA SER A 128 -4.58 24.47 0.49
C SER A 128 -4.55 22.98 0.17
N ALA A 129 -4.81 22.61 -1.08
CA ALA A 129 -4.80 21.20 -1.50
C ALA A 129 -3.42 20.55 -1.38
N ARG A 130 -2.36 21.35 -1.60
CA ARG A 130 -0.98 20.92 -1.38
C ARG A 130 -0.70 20.68 0.10
N ASN A 131 -1.10 21.60 0.98
CA ASN A 131 -0.92 21.45 2.42
C ASN A 131 -1.67 20.23 2.96
N ASP A 132 -2.92 20.00 2.51
CA ASP A 132 -3.70 18.82 2.90
C ASP A 132 -3.00 17.51 2.48
N MET A 133 -2.38 17.50 1.29
CA MET A 133 -1.60 16.35 0.81
C MET A 133 -0.31 16.15 1.63
N GLU A 134 0.40 17.22 1.95
CA GLU A 134 1.61 17.17 2.79
C GLU A 134 1.29 16.62 4.19
N GLU A 135 0.18 17.06 4.78
CA GLU A 135 -0.31 16.56 6.07
C GLU A 135 -0.70 15.07 5.98
N ALA A 136 -1.49 14.68 4.98
CA ALA A 136 -1.89 13.29 4.78
C ALA A 136 -0.69 12.35 4.53
N LEU A 137 0.29 12.80 3.74
CA LEU A 137 1.51 12.03 3.48
C LEU A 137 2.36 11.89 4.74
N ARG A 138 2.55 12.97 5.49
CA ARG A 138 3.28 12.95 6.77
C ARG A 138 2.62 11.98 7.76
N HIS A 139 1.30 12.04 7.86
CA HIS A 139 0.52 11.10 8.66
C HIS A 139 0.79 9.65 8.22
N ASP A 140 0.62 9.33 6.93
CA ASP A 140 0.74 7.95 6.43
C ASP A 140 2.16 7.39 6.54
N LEU A 141 3.19 8.22 6.39
CA LEU A 141 4.58 7.80 6.61
C LEU A 141 4.87 7.50 8.09
N THR A 142 4.22 8.18 9.03
CA THR A 142 4.42 7.97 10.48
C THR A 142 3.46 6.95 11.09
N LEU A 143 2.39 6.60 10.37
CA LEU A 143 1.32 5.67 10.78
C LEU A 143 1.84 4.30 11.25
N PHE A 144 2.93 3.81 10.67
CA PHE A 144 3.43 2.46 10.90
C PHE A 144 4.37 2.33 12.10
N LYS A 145 4.55 3.34 12.95
CA LYS A 145 5.45 3.25 14.12
C LYS A 145 5.13 2.07 15.05
N GLU A 146 3.85 1.75 15.20
CA GLU A 146 3.33 0.66 16.04
C GLU A 146 2.55 -0.37 15.20
N ALA A 147 3.02 -0.66 13.98
CA ALA A 147 2.30 -1.52 13.05
C ALA A 147 2.13 -2.97 13.52
N ASP A 148 3.07 -3.48 14.31
CA ASP A 148 3.01 -4.79 14.98
C ASP A 148 2.05 -4.83 16.17
N ASN A 149 1.63 -3.66 16.67
CA ASN A 149 0.64 -3.53 17.75
C ASN A 149 -0.78 -3.33 17.21
N PHE A 150 -0.95 -2.38 16.28
CA PHE A 150 -2.28 -2.03 15.74
C PHE A 150 -2.69 -2.90 14.54
N GLY A 151 -1.74 -3.44 13.79
CA GLY A 151 -1.99 -4.27 12.61
C GLY A 151 -2.96 -3.61 11.63
N SER A 152 -4.01 -4.32 11.24
CA SER A 152 -5.01 -3.83 10.28
C SER A 152 -5.96 -2.74 10.82
N LEU A 153 -5.79 -2.30 12.07
CA LEU A 153 -6.54 -1.18 12.62
C LEU A 153 -6.01 0.18 12.15
N LEU A 154 -4.79 0.23 11.62
CA LEU A 154 -4.22 1.43 11.01
C LEU A 154 -5.11 1.96 9.87
N ARG A 155 -5.23 3.27 9.77
CA ARG A 155 -6.10 3.98 8.81
C ARG A 155 -5.28 5.02 8.03
N PRO A 156 -4.83 4.72 6.81
CA PRO A 156 -4.21 5.71 5.95
C PRO A 156 -5.19 6.85 5.61
N MET A 157 -4.69 8.08 5.51
CA MET A 157 -5.42 9.24 5.03
C MET A 157 -5.42 9.34 3.50
N LEU A 158 -4.34 8.92 2.85
CA LEU A 158 -4.27 8.88 1.40
C LEU A 158 -5.15 7.77 0.83
N SER A 159 -5.84 8.08 -0.26
CA SER A 159 -6.61 7.08 -0.99
C SER A 159 -5.70 6.04 -1.67
N ALA A 160 -6.23 4.84 -1.90
CA ALA A 160 -5.52 3.80 -2.65
C ALA A 160 -5.06 4.26 -4.05
N ARG A 161 -5.75 5.24 -4.66
CA ARG A 161 -5.32 5.85 -5.93
C ARG A 161 -4.05 6.69 -5.75
N GLN A 162 -4.03 7.58 -4.76
CA GLN A 162 -2.86 8.42 -4.47
C GLN A 162 -1.64 7.57 -4.08
N LEU A 163 -1.85 6.56 -3.23
CA LEU A 163 -0.80 5.60 -2.85
C LEU A 163 -0.24 4.83 -4.05
N ARG A 164 -1.08 4.43 -5.02
CA ARG A 164 -0.62 3.78 -6.26
C ARG A 164 0.22 4.73 -7.12
N GLN A 165 -0.19 5.98 -7.26
CA GLN A 165 0.58 6.99 -8.00
C GLN A 165 1.96 7.21 -7.38
N LEU A 166 2.03 7.34 -6.04
CA LEU A 166 3.28 7.41 -5.30
C LEU A 166 4.16 6.17 -5.51
N HIS A 167 3.57 4.98 -5.44
CA HIS A 167 4.29 3.72 -5.64
C HIS A 167 4.89 3.61 -7.05
N GLU A 168 4.13 3.98 -8.09
CA GLU A 168 4.63 4.01 -9.47
C GLU A 168 5.77 5.01 -9.65
N HIS A 169 5.64 6.20 -9.07
CA HIS A 169 6.68 7.23 -9.14
C HIS A 169 8.00 6.72 -8.53
N LEU A 170 7.95 6.12 -7.34
CA LEU A 170 9.11 5.54 -6.67
C LEU A 170 9.79 4.43 -7.47
N ASN A 171 9.02 3.66 -8.25
CA ASN A 171 9.54 2.58 -9.08
C ASN A 171 10.12 3.08 -10.42
N ARG A 172 9.68 4.25 -10.93
CA ARG A 172 10.21 4.86 -12.17
C ARG A 172 11.53 5.61 -11.95
N ALA A 173 11.74 6.17 -10.76
CA ALA A 173 12.96 6.89 -10.43
C ALA A 173 14.16 5.94 -10.31
N ALA A 174 14.96 5.82 -11.39
CA ALA A 174 16.22 5.09 -11.33
C ALA A 174 17.16 5.71 -10.26
N PRO A 175 17.95 4.91 -9.53
CA PRO A 175 18.91 5.44 -8.58
C PRO A 175 20.06 6.15 -9.33
N THR A 176 20.02 7.48 -9.41
CA THR A 176 21.09 8.29 -10.01
C THR A 176 22.04 8.81 -8.91
N GLY A 177 23.35 8.52 -9.01
CA GLY A 177 24.43 9.20 -8.24
C GLY A 177 24.99 8.49 -6.99
N GLN A 178 26.16 8.95 -6.51
CA GLN A 178 27.04 8.34 -5.47
C GLN A 178 26.64 8.61 -4.00
N LEU A 179 25.62 9.42 -3.69
CA LEU A 179 25.09 9.64 -2.31
C LEU A 179 24.19 8.46 -1.85
N GLN A 180 24.65 7.25 -2.13
CA GLN A 180 23.82 6.14 -2.62
C GLN A 180 23.12 5.32 -1.54
N LEU A 181 23.62 5.30 -0.30
CA LEU A 181 23.13 4.37 0.74
C LEU A 181 22.06 4.98 1.66
N PHE A 182 22.27 6.20 2.15
CA PHE A 182 21.28 6.88 3.00
C PHE A 182 19.99 7.17 2.22
N ASP A 183 20.12 7.55 0.94
CA ASP A 183 18.99 7.72 0.04
C ASP A 183 18.26 6.41 -0.26
N GLN A 184 18.99 5.29 -0.32
CA GLN A 184 18.38 3.96 -0.50
C GLN A 184 17.61 3.52 0.74
N GLU A 185 18.13 3.76 1.94
CA GLU A 185 17.42 3.39 3.17
C GLU A 185 16.13 4.20 3.34
N ARG A 186 16.18 5.52 3.14
CA ARG A 186 14.98 6.37 3.20
C ARG A 186 13.94 5.96 2.17
N ARG A 187 14.35 5.78 0.90
CA ARG A 187 13.44 5.29 -0.15
C ARG A 187 12.87 3.91 0.17
N ARG A 188 13.65 3.02 0.80
CA ARG A 188 13.17 1.71 1.25
C ARG A 188 12.07 1.87 2.30
N LYS A 189 12.25 2.73 3.31
CA LYS A 189 11.25 3.01 4.34
C LYS A 189 9.97 3.59 3.73
N VAL A 190 10.09 4.60 2.87
CA VAL A 190 8.95 5.21 2.15
C VAL A 190 8.19 4.18 1.33
N ARG A 191 8.91 3.40 0.50
CA ARG A 191 8.30 2.33 -0.32
C ARG A 191 7.57 1.32 0.56
N GLN A 192 8.17 0.94 1.68
CA GLN A 192 7.55 0.00 2.61
C GLN A 192 6.28 0.58 3.25
N ALA A 193 6.29 1.85 3.66
CA ALA A 193 5.11 2.53 4.21
C ALA A 193 3.96 2.56 3.19
N ILE A 194 4.26 2.93 1.94
CA ILE A 194 3.25 2.96 0.87
C ILE A 194 2.70 1.56 0.55
N VAL A 195 3.58 0.55 0.43
CA VAL A 195 3.16 -0.84 0.17
C VAL A 195 2.30 -1.39 1.31
N GLN A 196 2.60 -1.05 2.57
CA GLN A 196 1.78 -1.44 3.72
C GLN A 196 0.45 -0.66 3.78
N ALA A 197 0.42 0.60 3.34
CA ALA A 197 -0.78 1.44 3.34
C ALA A 197 -1.78 1.06 2.24
N LEU A 198 -1.30 0.62 1.07
CA LEU A 198 -2.14 0.25 -0.08
C LEU A 198 -3.30 -0.71 0.28
N PRO A 199 -3.05 -1.90 0.86
CA PRO A 199 -4.12 -2.81 1.25
C PRO A 199 -4.98 -2.30 2.41
N LEU A 200 -4.53 -1.30 3.19
CA LEU A 200 -5.33 -0.70 4.26
C LEU A 200 -6.30 0.38 3.71
N ALA A 201 -5.90 1.09 2.66
CA ALA A 201 -6.70 2.13 2.01
C ALA A 201 -7.68 1.59 0.95
N GLN A 202 -7.52 0.32 0.55
CA GLN A 202 -8.35 -0.31 -0.47
C GLN A 202 -9.73 -0.71 0.06
N LYS A 203 -10.76 -0.59 -0.79
CA LYS A 203 -12.08 -1.16 -0.54
C LYS A 203 -12.14 -2.59 -1.05
N TYR A 204 -12.75 -3.46 -0.26
CA TYR A 204 -12.92 -4.89 -0.54
C TYR A 204 -14.40 -5.23 -0.61
N ALA A 205 -14.78 -6.15 -1.51
CA ALA A 205 -16.14 -6.66 -1.58
C ALA A 205 -16.49 -7.52 -0.35
N VAL A 206 -15.51 -8.29 0.15
CA VAL A 206 -15.64 -9.14 1.34
C VAL A 206 -14.37 -8.99 2.18
N VAL A 207 -14.53 -8.85 3.49
CA VAL A 207 -13.43 -8.86 4.45
C VAL A 207 -13.69 -9.96 5.46
N VAL A 208 -12.73 -10.89 5.55
CA VAL A 208 -12.72 -11.92 6.60
C VAL A 208 -11.56 -11.60 7.53
N ALA A 209 -11.85 -11.50 8.82
CA ALA A 209 -10.86 -11.28 9.87
C ALA A 209 -10.78 -12.51 10.76
N ASN A 210 -9.57 -12.89 11.16
CA ASN A 210 -9.41 -13.74 12.34
C ASN A 210 -9.49 -12.82 13.57
N PRO A 211 -10.58 -12.84 14.35
CA PRO A 211 -10.70 -11.96 15.51
C PRO A 211 -9.55 -12.24 16.49
N PRO A 212 -9.07 -11.22 17.22
CA PRO A 212 -8.00 -11.42 18.18
C PRO A 212 -8.40 -12.47 19.22
N TYR A 213 -7.51 -13.42 19.51
CA TYR A 213 -7.69 -14.32 20.64
C TYR A 213 -7.58 -13.47 21.92
N LEU A 214 -8.73 -13.09 22.48
CA LEU A 214 -8.87 -12.13 23.57
C LEU A 214 -8.19 -12.62 24.85
N GLY A 215 -7.24 -11.85 25.38
CA GLY A 215 -6.63 -12.16 26.68
C GLY A 215 -5.63 -11.11 27.17
N ASN A 216 -4.70 -10.66 26.31
CA ASN A 216 -3.60 -9.78 26.71
C ASN A 216 -3.39 -8.61 25.74
N PHE A 217 -4.23 -7.57 25.83
CA PHE A 217 -3.97 -6.30 25.17
C PHE A 217 -3.00 -5.45 26.01
N ASN A 218 -2.04 -4.79 25.36
CA ASN A 218 -1.28 -3.72 26.02
C ASN A 218 -2.13 -2.45 26.20
N ASP A 219 -1.65 -1.52 27.01
CA ASP A 219 -2.42 -0.32 27.36
C ASP A 219 -2.66 0.62 26.17
N SER A 220 -1.72 0.68 25.22
CA SER A 220 -1.84 1.45 23.98
C SER A 220 -3.03 0.95 23.13
N LEU A 221 -3.10 -0.36 22.89
CA LEU A 221 -4.16 -0.99 22.11
C LEU A 221 -5.52 -0.94 22.84
N LYS A 222 -5.54 -1.11 24.17
CA LYS A 222 -6.76 -0.91 24.98
C LYS A 222 -7.30 0.51 24.84
N LYS A 223 -6.42 1.52 24.93
CA LYS A 223 -6.81 2.94 24.80
C LYS A 223 -7.36 3.20 23.40
N PHE A 224 -6.64 2.76 22.36
CA PHE A 224 -7.09 2.90 20.97
C PHE A 224 -8.47 2.27 20.75
N ALA A 225 -8.67 1.02 21.19
CA ALA A 225 -9.94 0.31 21.04
C ALA A 225 -11.10 1.08 21.70
N LYS A 226 -10.92 1.56 22.95
CA LYS A 226 -11.94 2.36 23.65
C LYS A 226 -12.25 3.68 22.96
N THR A 227 -11.27 4.32 22.31
CA THR A 227 -11.46 5.61 21.65
C THR A 227 -12.17 5.47 20.30
N HIS A 228 -11.87 4.43 19.53
CA HIS A 228 -12.36 4.29 18.15
C HIS A 228 -13.49 3.27 17.97
N TYR A 229 -13.73 2.39 18.96
CA TYR A 229 -14.71 1.31 18.93
C TYR A 229 -15.43 1.17 20.30
N PRO A 230 -16.26 2.15 20.70
CA PRO A 230 -16.98 2.14 21.98
C PRO A 230 -18.07 1.07 22.06
#